data_AF-K6ZZ86-F1
#
_entry.id   AF-K6ZZ86-F1
#
_cell.length_a   1.000
_cell.length_b   1.000
_cell.length_c   1.000
_cell.angle_alpha   90.00
_cell.angle_beta   90.00
_cell.angle_gamma   90.00
#
_symmetry.space_group_name_H-M   'P 1'
#
loop_
_entity.id
_entity.type
_entity.pdbx_description
1 polymer ?
#
loop_
_entity_poly.entity_id
_entity_poly.type
_entity_poly.pdbx_seq_one_letter_code
_entity_poly.pdbx_strand_id
1 'polypeptide(L)'
;MNFEPPVVSAITALVAVIVGPLVSIIVAKKQINASVVSSSRQAWINRLRDELATLVGIVHHLPSAHANGSVTTDDAIAEYGKFVEQFQVIKLLINPKETDHQELIRLIKSVDKKVINSINKELADASEFEDAGQRIVA
;
A
#
# COMPACT_ATOMS: atom_id res chain seq x y z
N MET A 1 19.15 39.07 -50.41
CA MET A 1 19.20 37.65 -50.82
C MET A 1 17.80 37.09 -50.60
N ASN A 2 17.01 36.88 -51.66
CA ASN A 2 15.70 36.25 -51.55
C ASN A 2 15.93 34.75 -51.68
N PHE A 3 15.64 33.99 -50.63
CA PHE A 3 15.72 32.53 -50.70
C PHE A 3 14.55 32.02 -51.54
N GLU A 4 14.81 31.14 -52.50
CA GLU A 4 13.75 30.51 -53.26
C GLU A 4 12.93 29.56 -52.35
N PRO A 5 11.60 29.53 -52.50
CA PRO A 5 10.72 28.68 -51.67
C PRO A 5 11.17 27.21 -51.53
N PRO A 6 11.71 26.53 -52.57
CA PRO A 6 12.19 25.16 -52.44
C PRO A 6 13.36 24.99 -51.47
N VAL A 7 14.26 25.97 -51.38
CA VAL A 7 15.43 25.92 -50.48
C VAL A 7 14.99 26.02 -49.02
N VAL A 8 14.06 26.93 -48.71
CA VAL A 8 13.49 27.07 -47.36
C VAL A 8 12.76 25.79 -46.95
N SER A 9 12.01 25.17 -47.87
CA SER A 9 11.33 23.90 -47.63
C SER A 9 12.31 22.75 -47.34
N ALA A 10 13.37 22.61 -48.15
CA ALA A 10 14.38 21.58 -47.96
C ALA A 10 15.13 21.70 -46.62
N ILE A 11 15.49 22.93 -46.21
CA ILE A 11 16.14 23.19 -44.92
C ILE A 11 15.19 22.85 -43.76
N THR A 12 13.92 23.26 -43.87
CA THR A 12 12.90 22.97 -42.84
C THR A 12 12.69 21.46 -42.68
N ALA A 13 12.61 20.73 -43.80
CA ALA A 13 12.49 19.28 -43.79
C ALA A 13 13.71 18.60 -43.15
N LEU A 14 14.92 19.06 -43.47
CA LEU A 14 16.14 18.54 -42.89
C LEU A 14 16.20 18.75 -41.37
N VAL A 15 15.84 19.95 -40.90
CA VAL A 15 15.75 20.25 -39.46
C VAL A 15 14.68 19.39 -38.78
N ALA A 16 13.51 19.23 -39.40
CA ALA A 16 12.42 18.43 -38.83
C ALA A 16 12.81 16.95 -38.65
N VAL A 17 13.54 16.36 -39.60
CA VAL A 17 14.01 14.96 -39.54
C VAL A 17 15.03 14.73 -38.42
N ILE A 18 15.76 15.77 -37.99
CA ILE A 18 16.73 15.68 -36.88
C ILE A 18 16.05 16.00 -35.54
N VAL A 19 15.31 17.12 -35.48
CA VAL A 19 14.70 17.62 -34.24
C VAL A 19 13.55 16.71 -33.79
N GLY A 20 12.75 16.20 -34.72
CA GLY A 20 11.62 15.31 -34.41
C GLY A 20 12.02 14.09 -33.58
N PRO A 21 12.96 13.24 -34.07
CA PRO A 21 13.47 12.10 -33.30
C PRO A 21 14.13 12.48 -31.97
N LEU A 22 14.90 13.57 -31.91
CA LEU A 22 15.54 14.02 -30.66
C LEU A 22 14.51 14.39 -29.60
N VAL A 23 13.48 15.18 -29.96
CA VAL A 23 12.39 15.53 -29.04
C VAL A 23 11.62 14.28 -28.62
N SER A 24 11.31 13.38 -29.56
CA SER A 24 10.63 12.10 -29.27
C SER A 24 11.39 11.25 -28.25
N ILE A 25 12.72 11.14 -28.35
CA ILE A 25 13.54 10.42 -27.37
C ILE A 25 13.48 11.07 -25.99
N ILE A 26 13.53 12.41 -25.93
CA ILE A 26 13.45 13.15 -24.65
C ILE A 26 12.10 12.93 -23.99
N VAL A 27 11.01 13.03 -24.75
CA VAL A 27 9.64 12.80 -24.26
C VAL A 27 9.47 11.35 -23.80
N ALA A 28 9.90 10.37 -24.61
CA ALA A 28 9.82 8.96 -24.26
C ALA A 28 10.56 8.64 -22.97
N LYS A 29 11.79 9.16 -22.78
CA LYS A 29 12.54 8.98 -21.53
C LYS A 29 11.80 9.54 -20.32
N LYS A 30 11.23 10.75 -20.44
CA LYS A 30 10.46 11.37 -19.35
C LYS A 30 9.20 10.55 -19.03
N GLN A 31 8.49 10.07 -20.05
CA GLN A 31 7.28 9.25 -19.87
C GLN A 31 7.60 7.90 -19.22
N ILE A 32 8.67 7.22 -19.64
CA ILE A 32 9.11 5.95 -19.02
C ILE A 32 9.44 6.17 -17.56
N ASN A 33 10.24 7.19 -17.23
CA ASN A 33 10.61 7.48 -15.85
C ASN A 33 9.38 7.81 -14.98
N ALA A 34 8.48 8.65 -15.49
CA ALA A 34 7.24 8.99 -14.78
C ALA A 34 6.34 7.75 -14.59
N SER A 35 6.23 6.89 -15.60
CA SER A 35 5.44 5.66 -15.56
C SER A 35 6.01 4.65 -14.57
N VAL A 36 7.34 4.46 -14.54
CA VAL A 36 8.00 3.56 -13.58
C VAL A 36 7.82 4.06 -12.15
N VAL A 37 8.00 5.36 -11.90
CA VAL A 37 7.79 5.94 -10.56
C VAL A 37 6.34 5.79 -10.12
N SER A 38 5.38 6.11 -11.00
CA SER A 38 3.95 5.99 -10.71
C SER A 38 3.53 4.54 -10.45
N SER A 39 3.94 3.60 -11.30
CA SER A 39 3.63 2.17 -11.15
C SER A 39 4.27 1.58 -9.89
N SER A 40 5.52 1.92 -9.59
CA SER A 40 6.20 1.48 -8.36
C SER A 40 5.47 1.99 -7.11
N ARG A 41 5.03 3.26 -7.12
CA ARG A 41 4.24 3.83 -6.02
C ARG A 41 2.89 3.14 -5.88
N GLN A 42 2.21 2.85 -6.98
CA GLN A 42 0.94 2.14 -6.96
C GLN A 42 1.09 0.71 -6.45
N ALA A 43 2.15 0.00 -6.85
CA ALA A 43 2.46 -1.34 -6.35
C ALA A 43 2.72 -1.33 -4.84
N TRP A 44 3.46 -0.34 -4.34
CA TRP A 44 3.68 -0.15 -2.91
C TRP A 44 2.36 0.11 -2.15
N ILE A 45 1.50 1.00 -2.65
CA ILE A 45 0.19 1.29 -2.05
C ILE A 45 -0.71 0.04 -2.03
N ASN A 46 -0.77 -0.69 -3.15
CA ASN A 46 -1.58 -1.90 -3.24
C ASN A 46 -1.11 -2.95 -2.24
N ARG A 47 0.20 -3.17 -2.15
CA ARG A 47 0.75 -4.08 -1.15
C ARG A 47 0.37 -3.67 0.28
N LEU A 48 0.51 -2.39 0.63
CA LEU A 48 0.12 -1.91 1.95
C LEU A 48 -1.38 -2.17 2.25
N ARG A 49 -2.25 -1.96 1.25
CA ARG A 49 -3.70 -2.25 1.37
C ARG A 49 -3.98 -3.73 1.57
N ASP A 50 -3.29 -4.60 0.84
CA ASP A 50 -3.46 -6.06 0.96
C ASP A 50 -3.04 -6.54 2.36
N GLU A 51 -1.92 -6.05 2.89
CA GLU A 51 -1.47 -6.36 4.25
C GLU A 51 -2.45 -5.84 5.31
N LEU A 52 -2.97 -4.60 5.14
CA LEU A 52 -3.96 -4.03 6.05
C LEU A 52 -5.30 -4.79 6.02
N ALA A 53 -5.78 -5.17 4.83
CA ALA A 53 -7.00 -5.95 4.68
C ALA A 53 -6.89 -7.30 5.38
N THR A 54 -5.74 -7.96 5.24
CA THR A 54 -5.51 -9.24 5.91
C THR A 54 -5.44 -9.07 7.42
N LEU A 55 -4.73 -8.05 7.92
CA LEU A 55 -4.64 -7.74 9.35
C LEU A 55 -6.02 -7.47 9.95
N VAL A 56 -6.84 -6.64 9.30
CA VAL A 56 -8.21 -6.31 9.75
C VAL A 56 -9.11 -7.54 9.70
N GLY A 57 -8.96 -8.39 8.69
CA GLY A 57 -9.67 -9.68 8.62
C GLY A 57 -9.39 -10.56 9.84
N ILE A 58 -8.12 -10.66 10.26
CA ILE A 58 -7.75 -11.39 11.49
C ILE A 58 -8.39 -10.74 12.71
N VAL A 59 -8.31 -9.41 12.84
CA VAL A 59 -8.89 -8.68 13.98
C VAL A 59 -10.38 -8.90 14.12
N HIS A 60 -11.13 -8.92 13.01
CA HIS A 60 -12.57 -9.12 13.04
C HIS A 60 -12.96 -10.57 13.36
N HIS A 61 -12.23 -11.54 12.82
CA HIS A 61 -12.66 -12.95 12.88
C HIS A 61 -12.07 -13.68 14.09
N LEU A 62 -10.79 -13.50 14.38
CA LEU A 62 -10.04 -14.31 15.34
C LEU A 62 -10.62 -14.26 16.77
N PRO A 63 -10.87 -13.08 17.38
CA PRO A 63 -11.36 -13.01 18.75
C PRO A 63 -12.74 -13.66 18.91
N SER A 64 -13.66 -13.39 17.98
CA SER A 64 -15.02 -13.94 18.02
C SER A 64 -15.05 -15.45 17.74
N ALA A 65 -14.23 -15.93 16.81
CA ALA A 65 -14.14 -17.37 16.49
C ALA A 65 -13.45 -18.18 17.60
N HIS A 66 -12.56 -17.55 18.37
CA HIS A 66 -11.99 -18.19 19.56
C HIS A 66 -12.99 -18.20 20.72
N ALA A 67 -13.63 -17.06 21.01
CA ALA A 67 -14.59 -16.95 22.12
C ALA A 67 -15.84 -17.84 21.95
N ASN A 68 -16.23 -18.18 20.71
CA ASN A 68 -17.34 -19.10 20.44
C ASN A 68 -16.91 -20.58 20.36
N GLY A 69 -15.63 -20.88 20.59
CA GLY A 69 -15.07 -22.23 20.56
C GLY A 69 -14.87 -22.84 19.17
N SER A 70 -15.06 -22.07 18.08
CA SER A 70 -14.83 -22.56 16.71
C SER A 70 -13.34 -22.71 16.39
N VAL A 71 -12.48 -22.00 17.10
CA VAL A 71 -11.03 -22.02 16.96
C VAL A 71 -10.41 -22.39 18.31
N THR A 72 -9.56 -23.42 18.32
CA THR A 72 -8.85 -23.84 19.53
C THR A 72 -7.85 -22.77 19.98
N THR A 73 -7.42 -22.80 21.25
CA THR A 73 -6.41 -21.86 21.75
C THR A 73 -5.10 -21.94 20.96
N ASP A 74 -4.66 -23.14 20.58
CA ASP A 74 -3.43 -23.35 19.81
C ASP A 74 -3.56 -22.75 18.39
N ASP A 75 -4.70 -22.96 17.72
CA ASP A 75 -4.98 -22.35 16.43
C ASP A 75 -5.09 -20.83 16.54
N ALA A 76 -5.68 -20.32 17.62
CA ALA A 76 -5.79 -18.89 17.86
C ALA A 76 -4.43 -18.22 18.07
N ILE A 77 -3.53 -18.90 18.78
CA ILE A 77 -2.12 -18.47 18.95
C ILE A 77 -1.40 -18.47 17.60
N ALA A 78 -1.61 -19.50 16.76
CA ALA A 78 -1.00 -19.57 15.44
C ALA A 78 -1.48 -18.44 14.51
N GLU A 79 -2.79 -18.16 14.47
CA GLU A 79 -3.36 -17.04 13.71
C GLU A 79 -2.90 -15.68 14.25
N TYR A 80 -2.78 -15.53 15.58
CA TYR A 80 -2.18 -14.34 16.17
C TYR A 80 -0.70 -14.15 15.76
N GLY A 81 0.05 -15.25 15.59
CA GLY A 81 1.39 -15.21 15.00
C GLY A 81 1.42 -14.55 13.61
N LYS A 82 0.44 -14.87 12.75
CA LYS A 82 0.30 -14.24 11.43
C LYS A 82 -0.05 -12.75 11.53
N PHE A 83 -0.91 -12.37 12.47
CA PHE A 83 -1.21 -10.96 12.76
C PHE A 83 0.07 -10.17 13.12
N VAL A 84 0.92 -10.74 13.98
CA VAL A 84 2.19 -10.11 14.37
C VAL A 84 3.13 -9.96 13.18
N GLU A 85 3.22 -10.98 12.32
CA GLU A 85 4.04 -10.95 11.09
C GLU A 85 3.59 -9.82 10.16
N GLN A 86 2.29 -9.77 9.84
CA GLN A 86 1.69 -8.71 9.00
C GLN A 86 1.94 -7.33 9.58
N PHE A 87 1.83 -7.18 10.91
CA PHE A 87 2.12 -5.90 11.53
C PHE A 87 3.60 -5.47 11.35
N GLN A 88 4.56 -6.41 11.37
CA GLN A 88 5.95 -6.06 11.06
C GLN A 88 6.13 -5.68 9.59
N VAL A 89 5.47 -6.38 8.68
CA VAL A 89 5.51 -6.03 7.24
C VAL A 89 4.96 -4.63 7.03
N ILE A 90 3.81 -4.28 7.62
CA ILE A 90 3.23 -2.94 7.55
C ILE A 90 4.22 -1.87 8.06
N LYS A 91 4.90 -2.11 9.18
CA LYS A 91 5.93 -1.17 9.69
C LYS A 91 7.08 -0.94 8.72
N LEU A 92 7.46 -1.95 7.95
CA LEU A 92 8.51 -1.84 6.94
C LEU A 92 8.03 -1.12 5.68
N LEU A 93 6.73 -1.21 5.37
CA LEU A 93 6.13 -0.55 4.22
C LEU A 93 5.89 0.95 4.49
N ILE A 94 5.60 1.35 5.71
CA ILE A 94 5.24 2.74 6.03
C ILE A 94 6.45 3.60 6.40
N ASN A 95 6.32 4.91 6.18
CA ASN A 95 7.32 5.89 6.57
C ASN A 95 7.15 6.26 8.06
N PRO A 96 8.11 5.97 8.96
CA PRO A 96 7.98 6.23 10.39
C PRO A 96 8.01 7.71 10.77
N LYS A 97 8.36 8.61 9.83
CA LYS A 97 8.40 10.06 10.05
C LYS A 97 7.06 10.75 9.78
N GLU A 98 6.13 10.08 9.13
CA GLU A 98 4.82 10.64 8.80
C GLU A 98 3.84 10.42 9.95
N THR A 99 3.17 11.49 10.36
CA THR A 99 2.23 11.48 11.50
C THR A 99 1.10 10.47 11.30
N ASP A 100 0.54 10.40 10.09
CA ASP A 100 -0.57 9.48 9.79
C ASP A 100 -0.14 8.01 9.94
N HIS A 101 1.09 7.68 9.52
CA HIS A 101 1.66 6.34 9.71
C HIS A 101 1.96 6.03 11.17
N GLN A 102 2.38 7.03 11.95
CA GLN A 102 2.55 6.86 13.40
C GLN A 102 1.21 6.58 14.09
N GLU A 103 0.14 7.24 13.65
CA GLU A 103 -1.20 7.01 14.16
C GLU A 103 -1.71 5.61 13.80
N LEU A 104 -1.52 5.17 12.55
CA LEU A 104 -1.84 3.80 12.13
C LEU A 104 -1.12 2.76 13.00
N ILE A 105 0.19 2.93 13.24
CA ILE A 105 0.96 2.05 14.14
C ILE A 105 0.36 2.06 15.55
N ARG A 106 -0.03 3.23 16.06
CA ARG A 106 -0.62 3.37 17.40
C ARG A 106 -1.95 2.62 17.49
N LEU A 107 -2.80 2.72 16.48
CA LEU A 107 -4.08 2.01 16.39
C LEU A 107 -3.87 0.50 16.35
N ILE A 108 -2.99 0.00 15.47
CA ILE A 108 -2.70 -1.44 15.38
C ILE A 108 -2.14 -1.97 16.70
N LYS A 109 -1.24 -1.25 17.38
CA LYS A 109 -0.76 -1.63 18.73
C LYS A 109 -1.86 -1.67 19.78
N SER A 110 -2.84 -0.79 19.67
CA SER A 110 -3.99 -0.81 20.58
C SER A 110 -4.82 -2.07 20.36
N VAL A 111 -5.02 -2.47 19.10
CA VAL A 111 -5.78 -3.66 18.74
C VAL A 111 -5.04 -4.93 19.12
N ASP A 112 -3.73 -4.99 18.88
CA ASP A 112 -2.84 -6.08 19.29
C ASP A 112 -3.03 -6.46 20.77
N LYS A 113 -3.03 -5.45 21.65
CA LYS A 113 -3.29 -5.64 23.09
C LYS A 113 -4.69 -6.18 23.39
N LYS A 114 -5.70 -5.80 22.60
CA LYS A 114 -7.08 -6.28 22.76
C LYS A 114 -7.21 -7.73 22.31
N VAL A 115 -6.63 -8.08 21.16
CA VAL A 115 -6.66 -9.45 20.60
C VAL A 115 -6.01 -10.43 21.58
N ILE A 116 -4.79 -10.13 22.06
CA ILE A 116 -4.10 -11.04 22.99
C ILE A 116 -4.86 -11.18 24.33
N ASN A 117 -5.47 -10.10 24.82
CA ASN A 117 -6.29 -10.13 26.03
C ASN A 117 -7.58 -10.95 25.83
N SER A 118 -8.16 -10.92 24.63
CA SER A 118 -9.33 -11.73 24.28
C SER A 118 -8.98 -13.22 24.20
N ILE A 119 -7.85 -13.57 23.58
CA ILE A 119 -7.35 -14.96 23.53
C ILE A 119 -7.13 -15.49 24.95
N ASN A 120 -6.45 -14.71 25.81
CA ASN A 120 -6.17 -15.15 27.18
C ASN A 120 -7.41 -15.28 28.09
N LYS A 121 -8.52 -14.61 27.76
CA LYS A 121 -9.74 -14.57 28.57
C LYS A 121 -10.90 -15.36 27.98
N GLU A 122 -10.75 -15.90 26.77
CA GLU A 122 -11.81 -16.55 25.98
C GLU A 122 -13.09 -15.69 25.86
N LEU A 123 -12.93 -14.37 25.91
CA LEU A 123 -14.02 -13.40 25.89
C LEU A 123 -13.75 -12.38 24.80
N ALA A 124 -14.71 -12.23 23.88
CA ALA A 124 -14.66 -11.25 22.81
C ALA A 124 -16.00 -10.52 22.68
N ASP A 125 -15.94 -9.20 22.61
CA ASP A 125 -17.06 -8.37 22.14
C ASP A 125 -16.87 -8.10 20.65
N ALA A 126 -17.69 -8.72 19.81
CA ALA A 126 -17.60 -8.58 18.36
C ALA A 126 -17.74 -7.11 17.90
N SER A 127 -18.57 -6.32 18.59
CA SER A 127 -18.76 -4.90 18.27
C SER A 127 -17.49 -4.09 18.54
N GLU A 128 -16.74 -4.44 19.60
CA GLU A 128 -15.50 -3.76 19.94
C GLU A 128 -14.40 -4.00 18.90
N PHE A 129 -14.33 -5.21 18.35
CA PHE A 129 -13.34 -5.58 17.33
C PHE A 129 -13.70 -5.06 15.94
N GLU A 130 -15.00 -4.95 15.62
CA GLU A 130 -15.48 -4.30 14.40
C GLU A 130 -15.12 -2.80 14.40
N ASP A 131 -15.42 -2.08 15.48
CA ASP A 131 -15.05 -0.67 15.62
C ASP A 131 -13.52 -0.48 15.55
N ALA A 132 -12.77 -1.39 16.16
CA ALA A 132 -11.32 -1.35 16.15
C ALA A 132 -10.73 -1.53 14.74
N GLY A 133 -11.27 -2.46 13.95
CA GLY A 133 -10.85 -2.66 12.57
C GLY A 133 -11.26 -1.50 11.65
N GLN A 134 -12.47 -0.95 11.83
CA GLN A 134 -12.90 0.24 11.09
C GLN A 134 -11.96 1.42 11.31
N ARG A 135 -11.49 1.64 12.54
CA ARG A 135 -10.53 2.72 12.84
C ARG A 135 -9.16 2.54 12.19
N ILE A 136 -8.75 1.32 11.87
CA ILE A 136 -7.48 1.05 11.17
C ILE A 136 -7.57 1.41 9.69
N VAL A 137 -8.76 1.30 9.10
CA VAL A 137 -8.99 1.54 7.66
C VAL A 137 -9.62 2.90 7.33
N ALA A 138 -10.01 3.66 8.36
CA ALA A 138 -10.54 5.02 8.25
C ALA A 138 -9.45 6.04 7.92
#